data_AF-A0A497K4V6-F1
#
_entry.id   AF-A0A497K4V6-F1
#
_cell.length_a   1.000
_cell.length_b   1.000
_cell.length_c   1.000
_cell.angle_alpha   90.00
_cell.angle_beta   90.00
_cell.angle_gamma   90.00
#
_symmetry.space_group_name_H-M   'P 1'
#
loop_
_entity.id
_entity.type
_entity.pdbx_description
1 polymer ?
#
loop_
_entity_poly.entity_id
_entity_poly.type
_entity_poly.pdbx_seq_one_letter_code
_entity_poly.pdbx_strand_id
1 'polypeptide(L)'
;MEIDVYEDLACTTVQSAIDWGEIEAGASSSVTIYIKNNGDTDILLGLDSENWTSENINNYTTLSWDDYGTALTPGEVRGVTLTLEVDSDCPSMNNFGFDVVIIGS
;
A
#
# COMPACT_ATOMS: atom_id res chain seq x y z
N MET A 1 7.42 -18.84 2.42
CA MET A 1 6.74 -17.53 2.50
C MET A 1 6.42 -17.09 1.10
N GLU A 2 5.13 -17.01 0.80
CA GLU A 2 4.63 -16.63 -0.51
C GLU A 2 3.40 -15.77 -0.26
N ILE A 3 3.48 -14.50 -0.66
CA ILE A 3 2.38 -13.54 -0.57
C ILE A 3 2.09 -12.96 -1.94
N ASP A 4 0.81 -12.79 -2.21
CA ASP A 4 0.33 -12.13 -3.42
C ASP A 4 -0.68 -11.04 -3.03
N VAL A 5 -0.69 -9.97 -3.83
CA VAL A 5 -1.56 -8.81 -3.63
C VAL A 5 -2.53 -8.70 -4.80
N TYR A 6 -3.80 -8.46 -4.49
CA TYR A 6 -4.91 -8.46 -5.44
C TYR A 6 -5.78 -7.21 -5.29
N GLU A 7 -6.44 -6.86 -6.38
CA GLU A 7 -7.43 -5.78 -6.43
C GLU A 7 -8.78 -6.20 -5.81
N ASP A 8 -9.03 -7.50 -5.73
CA ASP A 8 -10.32 -8.06 -5.34
C ASP A 8 -10.20 -9.20 -4.32
N LEU A 9 -11.24 -9.36 -3.50
CA LEU A 9 -11.31 -10.37 -2.44
C LEU A 9 -11.27 -11.81 -2.98
N ALA A 10 -11.72 -12.04 -4.21
CA ALA A 10 -11.68 -13.37 -4.83
C ALA A 10 -10.29 -13.71 -5.40
N CYS A 11 -9.32 -12.80 -5.28
CA CYS A 11 -7.95 -12.94 -5.74
C CYS A 11 -7.87 -13.28 -7.24
N THR A 12 -8.68 -12.61 -8.06
CA THR A 12 -8.76 -12.85 -9.50
C THR A 12 -7.88 -11.92 -10.32
N THR A 13 -7.63 -10.70 -9.83
CA THR A 13 -6.80 -9.69 -10.49
C THR A 13 -5.67 -9.28 -9.57
N VAL A 14 -4.43 -9.49 -10.03
CA VAL A 14 -3.22 -9.10 -9.31
C VAL A 14 -3.08 -7.58 -9.28
N GLN A 15 -2.86 -7.02 -8.10
CA GLN A 15 -2.57 -5.59 -7.92
C GLN A 15 -1.13 -5.32 -8.38
N SER A 16 -0.96 -4.67 -9.52
CA SER A 16 0.35 -4.32 -10.06
C SER A 16 0.68 -2.82 -10.00
N ALA A 17 -0.34 -1.97 -9.92
CA ALA A 17 -0.19 -0.52 -9.78
C ALA A 17 -1.42 0.06 -9.09
N ILE A 18 -1.24 1.16 -8.36
CA ILE A 18 -2.34 1.92 -7.74
C ILE A 18 -2.39 3.30 -8.39
N ASP A 19 -3.56 3.68 -8.89
CA ASP A 19 -3.83 5.05 -9.30
C ASP A 19 -4.40 5.83 -8.12
N TRP A 20 -3.56 6.68 -7.53
CA TRP A 20 -3.94 7.53 -6.40
C TRP A 20 -4.81 8.71 -6.79
N GLY A 21 -4.88 9.03 -8.10
CA GLY A 21 -5.55 10.21 -8.63
C GLY A 21 -4.86 11.53 -8.27
N GLU A 22 -5.61 12.62 -8.42
CA GLU A 22 -5.19 13.95 -7.98
C GLU A 22 -5.45 14.09 -6.47
N ILE A 23 -4.41 14.46 -5.71
CA ILE A 23 -4.50 14.72 -4.28
C ILE A 23 -4.08 16.15 -4.01
N GLU A 24 -5.00 16.95 -3.48
CA GLU A 24 -4.71 18.32 -3.04
C GLU A 24 -3.83 18.33 -1.79
N ALA A 25 -3.06 19.40 -1.59
CA ALA A 25 -2.29 19.57 -0.36
C ALA A 25 -3.22 19.61 0.87
N GLY A 26 -2.90 18.82 1.89
CA GLY A 26 -3.72 18.64 3.09
C GLY A 26 -4.84 17.61 2.95
N ALA A 27 -4.91 16.90 1.82
CA ALA A 27 -5.87 15.83 1.56
C ALA A 27 -5.20 14.45 1.55
N SER A 28 -6.03 13.41 1.47
CA SER A 28 -5.60 12.03 1.35
C SER A 28 -6.42 11.25 0.34
N SER A 29 -5.85 10.16 -0.15
CA SER A 29 -6.50 9.18 -1.01
C SER A 29 -6.33 7.78 -0.42
N SER A 30 -7.35 6.93 -0.54
CA SER A 30 -7.36 5.60 0.06
C SER A 30 -7.77 4.54 -0.95
N VAL A 31 -7.09 3.39 -0.93
CA VAL A 31 -7.34 2.24 -1.81
C VAL A 31 -7.28 0.96 -1.00
N THR A 32 -8.29 0.10 -1.14
CA THR A 32 -8.30 -1.22 -0.53
C THR A 32 -7.66 -2.25 -1.45
N ILE A 33 -6.69 -2.99 -0.92
CA ILE A 33 -6.03 -4.12 -1.57
C ILE A 33 -6.28 -5.41 -0.76
N TYR A 34 -6.07 -6.56 -1.39
CA TYR A 34 -6.26 -7.86 -0.75
C TYR A 34 -4.96 -8.66 -0.77
N ILE A 35 -4.48 -9.02 0.41
CA ILE A 35 -3.23 -9.78 0.58
C ILE A 35 -3.60 -11.22 0.90
N LYS A 36 -3.00 -12.17 0.17
CA LYS A 36 -3.19 -13.59 0.40
C LYS A 36 -1.89 -14.25 0.82
N ASN A 37 -1.94 -15.06 1.88
CA ASN A 37 -0.84 -15.95 2.23
C ASN A 37 -0.97 -17.25 1.41
N ASN A 38 -0.15 -17.40 0.38
CA ASN A 38 -0.08 -18.62 -0.43
C ASN A 38 0.98 -19.62 0.10
N GLY A 39 1.69 -19.27 1.17
CA GLY A 39 2.65 -20.14 1.85
C GLY A 39 2.00 -21.17 2.79
N ASP A 40 2.86 -21.81 3.57
CA ASP A 40 2.53 -22.90 4.51
C ASP A 40 2.74 -22.53 5.99
N THR A 41 3.15 -21.28 6.28
CA THR A 41 3.35 -20.76 7.64
C THR A 41 2.59 -19.45 7.85
N ASP A 42 2.23 -19.16 9.09
CA ASP A 42 1.71 -17.84 9.49
C ASP A 42 2.73 -16.74 9.17
N ILE A 43 2.26 -15.57 8.76
CA ILE A 43 3.11 -14.42 8.44
C ILE A 43 2.62 -13.16 9.14
N LEU A 44 3.54 -12.30 9.57
CA LEU A 44 3.23 -10.92 9.94
C LEU A 44 3.43 -10.02 8.73
N LEU A 45 2.52 -9.06 8.57
CA LEU A 45 2.54 -8.12 7.46
C LEU A 45 3.23 -6.81 7.90
N GLY A 46 4.03 -6.24 7.01
CA GLY A 46 4.64 -4.93 7.12
C GLY A 46 4.41 -4.09 5.85
N LEU A 47 4.49 -2.78 6.00
CA LEU A 47 4.34 -1.82 4.91
C LEU A 47 5.57 -0.92 4.85
N ASP A 48 6.09 -0.73 3.64
CA ASP A 48 7.14 0.23 3.34
C ASP A 48 6.89 0.91 1.98
N SER A 49 7.66 1.94 1.68
CA SER A 49 7.63 2.65 0.40
C SER A 49 9.03 2.97 -0.09
N GLU A 50 9.30 2.75 -1.37
CA GLU A 50 10.61 2.99 -1.97
C GLU A 50 10.54 3.55 -3.39
N ASN A 51 11.70 3.81 -4.00
CA ASN A 51 11.83 4.23 -5.41
C ASN A 51 10.98 5.46 -5.80
N TRP A 52 10.84 6.42 -4.90
CA TRP A 52 10.14 7.69 -5.15
C TRP A 52 10.75 8.44 -6.33
N THR A 53 9.94 8.79 -7.34
CA THR A 53 10.40 9.41 -8.59
C THR A 53 10.76 10.89 -8.47
N SER A 54 10.18 11.59 -7.51
CA SER A 54 10.31 13.04 -7.34
C SER A 54 11.10 13.33 -6.06
N GLU A 55 12.25 14.00 -6.17
CA GLU A 55 13.03 14.37 -5.00
C GLU A 55 12.16 15.22 -4.05
N ASN A 56 12.15 14.83 -2.77
CA ASN A 56 11.46 15.48 -1.66
C ASN A 56 9.96 15.21 -1.50
N ILE A 57 9.24 14.57 -2.43
CA ILE A 57 7.80 14.34 -2.20
C ILE A 57 7.56 13.45 -0.99
N ASN A 58 8.46 12.50 -0.75
CA ASN A 58 8.47 11.65 0.44
C ASN A 58 8.60 12.43 1.75
N ASN A 59 9.04 13.70 1.73
CA ASN A 59 9.05 14.57 2.90
C ASN A 59 7.68 15.20 3.20
N TYR A 60 6.78 15.19 2.22
CA TYR A 60 5.43 15.78 2.28
C TYR A 60 4.33 14.73 2.16
N THR A 61 4.67 13.44 2.07
CA THR A 61 3.69 12.37 1.94
C THR A 61 3.87 11.31 2.99
N THR A 62 2.76 10.80 3.52
CA THR A 62 2.75 9.67 4.44
C THR A 62 1.92 8.55 3.85
N LEU A 63 2.52 7.38 3.63
CA LEU A 63 1.81 6.16 3.32
C LEU A 63 1.52 5.40 4.62
N SER A 64 0.26 4.99 4.80
CA SER A 64 -0.18 4.20 5.95
C SER A 64 -1.18 3.14 5.51
N TRP A 65 -1.52 2.23 6.43
CA TRP A 65 -2.56 1.23 6.23
C TRP A 65 -3.30 0.92 7.52
N ASP A 66 -4.42 0.20 7.42
CA ASP A 66 -5.27 -0.19 8.55
C ASP A 66 -4.99 -1.63 9.06
N ASP A 67 -3.86 -2.26 8.71
CA ASP A 67 -3.54 -3.58 9.27
C ASP A 67 -3.22 -3.50 10.78
N TYR A 68 -3.87 -4.37 11.54
CA TYR A 68 -3.82 -4.37 13.00
C TYR A 68 -2.68 -5.24 13.57
N GLY A 69 -1.75 -5.72 12.74
CA GLY A 69 -0.56 -6.46 13.17
C GLY A 69 -0.84 -7.91 13.58
N THR A 70 -1.97 -8.47 13.18
CA THR A 70 -2.29 -9.88 13.42
C THR A 70 -1.68 -10.77 12.34
N ALA A 71 -1.22 -11.97 12.71
CA ALA A 71 -0.69 -12.90 11.72
C ALA A 71 -1.75 -13.28 10.67
N LEU A 72 -1.32 -13.43 9.42
CA LEU A 72 -2.11 -13.93 8.30
C LEU A 72 -1.83 -15.42 8.13
N THR A 73 -2.83 -16.26 8.35
CA THR A 73 -2.66 -17.73 8.33
C THR A 73 -2.59 -18.28 6.90
N PRO A 74 -1.99 -19.46 6.66
CA PRO A 74 -1.95 -20.08 5.32
C PRO A 74 -3.33 -20.17 4.66
N GLY A 75 -3.43 -19.61 3.45
CA GLY A 75 -4.67 -19.57 2.65
C GLY A 75 -5.64 -18.44 3.01
N GLU A 76 -5.39 -17.69 4.09
CA GLU A 76 -6.19 -16.51 4.46
C GLU A 76 -5.99 -15.37 3.45
N VAL A 77 -7.08 -14.65 3.18
CA VAL A 77 -7.09 -13.41 2.41
C VAL A 77 -7.54 -12.29 3.34
N ARG A 78 -6.77 -11.21 3.39
CA ARG A 78 -7.10 -10.02 4.19
C ARG A 78 -7.17 -8.79 3.30
N GLY A 79 -8.29 -8.07 3.39
CA GLY A 79 -8.40 -6.72 2.85
C GLY A 79 -7.74 -5.72 3.79
N VAL A 80 -6.88 -4.87 3.23
CA VAL A 80 -6.26 -3.73 3.94
C VAL A 80 -6.43 -2.46 3.11
N THR A 81 -6.68 -1.35 3.77
CA THR A 81 -6.84 -0.04 3.15
C THR A 81 -5.55 0.74 3.27
N LEU A 82 -4.87 0.95 2.15
CA LEU A 82 -3.75 1.88 2.06
C LEU A 82 -4.29 3.30 2.01
N THR A 83 -3.65 4.23 2.72
CA THR A 83 -3.97 5.65 2.70
C THR A 83 -2.70 6.45 2.46
N LEU A 84 -2.71 7.27 1.40
CA LEU A 84 -1.66 8.22 1.08
C LEU A 84 -2.15 9.62 1.44
N GLU A 85 -1.48 10.24 2.40
CA GLU A 85 -1.75 11.62 2.83
C GLU A 85 -0.69 12.56 2.24
N VAL A 86 -1.12 13.73 1.79
CA VAL A 86 -0.25 14.82 1.31
C VAL A 86 -0.33 15.98 2.31
N ASP A 87 0.80 16.40 2.83
CA ASP A 87 0.93 17.52 3.77
C ASP A 87 0.39 18.83 3.15
N SER A 88 -0.22 19.69 3.96
CA SER A 88 -0.74 20.99 3.51
C SER A 88 0.33 21.96 3.01
N ASP A 89 1.59 21.79 3.43
CA ASP A 89 2.74 22.59 3.00
C ASP A 89 3.39 22.03 1.72
N CYS A 90 2.84 20.96 1.14
CA CYS A 90 3.34 20.37 -0.09
C CYS A 90 3.28 21.40 -1.24
N PRO A 91 4.42 21.72 -1.89
CA PRO A 91 4.41 22.60 -3.05
C PRO A 91 3.68 21.94 -4.23
N SER A 92 3.19 22.74 -5.17
CA SER A 92 2.58 22.22 -6.40
C SER A 92 3.56 21.31 -7.15
N MET A 93 3.15 20.07 -7.38
CA MET A 93 3.89 19.05 -8.12
C MET A 93 3.04 18.49 -9.24
N ASN A 94 3.66 18.21 -10.39
CA ASN A 94 2.92 17.78 -11.57
C ASN A 94 2.64 16.27 -11.57
N ASN A 95 3.56 15.44 -11.06
CA ASN A 95 3.45 13.98 -11.02
C ASN A 95 4.40 13.41 -9.96
N PHE A 96 4.03 12.25 -9.42
CA PHE A 96 4.90 11.42 -8.57
C PHE A 96 4.57 9.94 -8.79
N GLY A 97 5.50 9.09 -8.37
CA GLY A 97 5.33 7.64 -8.30
C GLY A 97 6.30 7.08 -7.27
N PHE A 98 5.97 5.91 -6.76
CA PHE A 98 6.78 5.16 -5.80
C PHE A 98 6.30 3.71 -5.78
N ASP A 99 7.13 2.83 -5.23
CA ASP A 99 6.77 1.44 -5.03
C ASP A 99 6.16 1.26 -3.65
N VAL A 100 5.00 0.62 -3.58
CA VAL A 100 4.41 0.12 -2.33
C VAL A 100 4.97 -1.27 -2.07
N VAL A 101 5.64 -1.45 -0.94
CA VAL A 101 6.27 -2.73 -0.59
C VAL A 101 5.51 -3.37 0.55
N ILE A 102 4.92 -4.53 0.28
CA ILE A 102 4.30 -5.39 1.30
C ILE A 102 5.33 -6.42 1.75
N ILE A 103 5.63 -6.42 3.04
CA ILE A 103 6.62 -7.30 3.65
C ILE A 103 5.88 -8.42 4.40
N GLY A 104 6.25 -9.67 4.15
CA GLY A 104 5.91 -10.79 5.02
C GLY A 104 7.13 -11.16 5.87
N SER A 105 6.95 -11.40 7.18
CA SER A 105 7.99 -11.87 8.11
C SER A 105 7.53 -13.04 8.98
#